data_AF-A0A2W4JYE6-F1
#
_entry.id   AF-A0A2W4JYE6-F1
#
_cell.length_a   1.000
_cell.length_b   1.000
_cell.length_c   1.000
_cell.angle_alpha   90.00
_cell.angle_beta   90.00
_cell.angle_gamma   90.00
#
_symmetry.space_group_name_H-M   'P 1'
#
loop_
_entity.id
_entity.type
_entity.pdbx_description
1 polymer ?
#
loop_
_entity_poly.entity_id
_entity_poly.type
_entity_poly.pdbx_seq_one_letter_code
_entity_poly.pdbx_strand_id
1 'polypeptide(L)' 'AAACRKLGIVHERIPVKTPNLNAHIEAFHSILEDECYSRHQFASYAEAYEQISWYMD' A
#
# COMPACT_ATOMS: atom_id res chain seq x y z
N ALA A 1 -3.24 -12.48 13.83
CA ALA A 1 -3.79 -13.70 13.17
C ALA A 1 -5.12 -14.21 13.76
N ALA A 2 -5.59 -13.70 14.92
CA ALA A 2 -6.87 -14.15 15.49
C ALA A 2 -8.05 -13.89 14.53
N ALA A 3 -8.10 -12.72 13.89
CA ALA A 3 -9.08 -12.41 12.85
C ALA A 3 -8.99 -13.35 11.63
N CYS A 4 -7.78 -13.57 11.08
CA CYS A 4 -7.56 -14.48 9.95
C CYS A 4 -8.06 -15.91 10.26
N ARG A 5 -7.76 -16.42 11.46
CA ARG A 5 -8.25 -17.74 11.91
C ARG A 5 -9.77 -17.80 12.01
N LYS A 6 -10.41 -16.76 12.56
CA LYS A 6 -11.87 -16.67 12.64
C LYS A 6 -12.53 -16.67 11.25
N LEU A 7 -11.85 -16.10 10.26
CA LEU A 7 -12.33 -15.97 8.88
C LEU A 7 -11.87 -17.11 7.95
N GLY A 8 -11.10 -18.09 8.45
CA GLY A 8 -10.55 -19.16 7.60
C GLY A 8 -9.49 -18.69 6.59
N ILE A 9 -8.90 -17.51 6.80
CA ILE A 9 -7.91 -16.91 5.89
C ILE A 9 -6.51 -17.36 6.30
N VAL A 10 -5.72 -17.80 5.31
CA VAL A 10 -4.28 -18.05 5.48
C VAL A 10 -3.56 -16.71 5.50
N HIS A 11 -2.86 -16.44 6.60
CA HIS A 11 -2.01 -15.25 6.71
C HIS A 11 -0.64 -15.53 6.11
N GLU A 12 -0.44 -15.13 4.86
CA GLU A 12 0.86 -15.16 4.20
C GLU A 12 1.80 -14.11 4.82
N ARG A 13 3.08 -14.45 4.94
CA ARG A 13 4.11 -13.57 5.50
C ARG A 13 5.32 -13.56 4.59
N ILE A 14 5.84 -12.37 4.31
CA ILE A 14 7.09 -12.18 3.58
C ILE A 14 8.26 -12.39 4.54
N PRO A 15 9.17 -13.34 4.29
CA PRO A 15 10.36 -13.54 5.12
C PRO A 15 11.31 -12.34 5.09
N VAL A 16 12.05 -12.12 6.17
CA VAL A 16 13.10 -11.07 6.20
C VAL A 16 14.15 -11.33 5.11
N LYS A 17 14.70 -10.25 4.54
CA LYS A 17 15.76 -10.30 3.51
C LYS A 17 15.35 -11.06 2.23
N THR A 18 14.07 -11.04 1.87
CA THR A 18 13.58 -11.59 0.60
C THR A 18 13.06 -10.48 -0.32
N PRO A 19 13.95 -9.68 -0.94
CA PRO A 19 13.55 -8.51 -1.72
C PRO A 19 12.60 -8.87 -2.88
N ASN A 20 12.82 -10.02 -3.52
CA ASN A 20 11.97 -10.49 -4.62
C ASN A 20 10.52 -10.76 -4.18
N LEU A 21 10.30 -11.22 -2.95
CA LEU A 21 8.96 -11.52 -2.45
C LEU A 21 8.20 -10.24 -2.04
N ASN A 22 8.90 -9.13 -1.85
CA ASN A 22 8.32 -7.82 -1.58
C ASN A 22 8.26 -6.92 -2.83
N ALA A 23 8.85 -7.34 -3.96
CA ALA A 23 9.05 -6.50 -5.14
C ALA A 23 7.75 -5.92 -5.69
N HIS A 24 6.63 -6.66 -5.63
CA HIS A 24 5.34 -6.16 -6.08
C HIS A 24 4.77 -5.04 -5.19
N ILE A 25 4.97 -5.12 -3.87
CA ILE A 25 4.53 -4.07 -2.93
C ILE A 25 5.38 -2.81 -3.13
N GLU A 26 6.70 -2.98 -3.27
CA GLU A 26 7.61 -1.87 -3.54
C GLU A 26 7.32 -1.20 -4.89
N ALA A 27 7.04 -1.99 -5.94
CA ALA A 27 6.66 -1.46 -7.24
C ALA A 27 5.35 -0.67 -7.18
N PHE A 28 4.34 -1.17 -6.47
CA PHE A 28 3.08 -0.45 -6.25
C PHE A 28 3.32 0.89 -5.55
N HIS A 29 4.13 0.92 -4.48
CA HIS A 29 4.44 2.17 -3.78
C HIS A 29 5.25 3.14 -4.64
N SER A 30 6.19 2.66 -5.45
CA SER A 30 6.97 3.50 -6.36
C SER A 30 6.07 4.16 -7.43
N ILE A 31 5.11 3.43 -7.98
CA ILE A 31 4.15 3.97 -8.95
C ILE A 31 3.26 5.01 -8.28
N LEU A 32 2.70 4.68 -7.11
CA LEU A 32 1.83 5.59 -6.38
C LEU A 32 2.55 6.89 -5.98
N GLU A 33 3.82 6.80 -5.60
CA GLU A 33 4.64 7.96 -5.27
C GLU A 33 4.86 8.86 -6.48
N ASP A 34 5.26 8.30 -7.62
CA ASP A 34 5.54 9.07 -8.83
C ASP A 34 4.27 9.65 -9.48
N GLU A 35 3.18 8.89 -9.46
CA GLU A 35 1.96 9.27 -10.18
C GLU A 35 0.94 10.05 -9.34
N CYS A 36 0.93 9.86 -8.02
CA CYS A 36 -0.02 10.53 -7.12
C CYS A 36 0.70 11.50 -6.19
N TYR A 37 1.62 11.04 -5.34
CA TYR A 37 2.18 11.88 -4.26
C TYR A 37 3.04 13.03 -4.79
N SER A 38 3.95 12.76 -5.72
CA SER A 38 4.92 13.74 -6.22
C SER A 38 4.27 14.89 -6.98
N ARG A 39 3.05 14.69 -7.50
CA ARG A 39 2.32 15.64 -8.33
C ARG A 39 1.47 16.64 -7.54
N HIS A 40 1.32 16.43 -6.23
CA HIS A 40 0.45 17.21 -5.38
C HIS A 40 1.20 17.73 -4.16
N GLN A 41 0.76 18.87 -3.64
CA GLN A 41 1.16 19.33 -2.30
C GLN A 41 -0.08 19.29 -1.43
N PHE A 42 -0.01 18.53 -0.34
CA PHE A 42 -1.13 18.36 0.58
C PHE A 42 -0.96 19.27 1.79
N ALA A 43 -2.00 20.02 2.14
CA ALA A 43 -2.03 20.83 3.36
C ALA A 43 -2.48 20.01 4.58
N SER A 44 -3.10 18.84 4.37
CA SER A 44 -3.56 17.97 5.46
C SER A 44 -3.57 16.49 5.07
N TYR A 45 -3.63 15.61 6.08
CA TYR A 45 -3.79 14.17 5.86
C TYR A 45 -5.12 13.81 5.18
N ALA A 46 -6.20 14.52 5.51
CA ALA A 46 -7.52 14.27 4.92
C ALA A 46 -7.52 14.54 3.41
N GLU A 47 -6.86 15.62 2.99
CA GLU A 47 -6.69 15.96 1.57
C GLU A 47 -5.87 14.90 0.83
N ALA A 48 -4.76 14.45 1.42
CA ALA A 48 -3.97 13.35 0.85
C ALA A 48 -4.82 12.07 0.70
N TYR A 49 -5.62 11.73 1.72
CA TYR A 49 -6.49 10.55 1.68
C TYR A 49 -7.55 10.63 0.58
N GLU A 50 -8.17 11.80 0.39
CA GLU A 50 -9.15 12.02 -0.69
C GLU A 50 -8.51 11.83 -2.08
N GLN A 51 -7.33 12.42 -2.32
CA GLN A 51 -6.64 12.28 -3.60
C GLN A 51 -6.19 10.84 -3.88
N ILE A 52 -5.72 10.12 -2.85
CA ILE A 52 -5.39 8.70 -2.97
C ILE A 52 -6.63 7.88 -3.30
N SER A 53 -7.75 8.13 -2.61
CA SER A 53 -9.00 7.41 -2.87
C SER A 53 -9.44 7.60 -4.31
N TRP A 54 -9.38 8.83 -4.83
CA TRP A 54 -9.72 9.12 -6.23
C TRP A 54 -8.77 8.45 -7.22
N TYR A 55 -7.47 8.38 -6.93
CA TYR A 55 -6.50 7.68 -7.79
C TYR A 55 -6.70 6.15 -7.81
N MET A 56 -7.21 5.58 -6.72
CA MET A 56 -7.38 4.12 -6.54
C MET A 56 -8.72 3.58 -7.05
N ASP A 57 -9.69 4.45 -7.35
CA ASP A 57 -10.98 4.10 -7.95
C ASP A 57 -10.85 3.78 -9.45
#